data_AF-A0A7C6F2I5-F1
#
_entry.id   AF-A0A7C6F2I5-F1
#
_cell.length_a   1.000
_cell.length_b   1.000
_cell.length_c   1.000
_cell.angle_alpha   90.00
_cell.angle_beta   90.00
_cell.angle_gamma   90.00
#
_symmetry.space_group_name_H-M   'P 1'
#
loop_
_entity.id
_entity.type
_entity.pdbx_description
1 polymer ?
#
loop_
_entity_poly.entity_id
_entity_poly.type
_entity_poly.pdbx_seq_one_letter_code
_entity_poly.pdbx_strand_id
1 'polypeptide(L)'
;MNKTLTFWQRRDLTIRTLVMLVVCSCFMTTGLWETLIADDAPRFVRHVINAESEFTACAVVDVNGDGRMDIISGGWWYEGPTWK
;
A
#
# COMPACT_ATOMS: atom_id res chain seq x y z
N MET A 1 -47.25 33.06 15.11
CA MET A 1 -47.16 31.98 16.11
C MET A 1 -45.70 31.65 16.34
N ASN A 2 -45.31 31.68 17.59
CA ASN A 2 -43.97 32.03 18.04
C ASN A 2 -43.32 30.72 18.49
N LYS A 3 -42.24 30.29 17.85
CA LYS A 3 -41.56 29.04 18.21
C LYS A 3 -40.65 29.29 19.42
N THR A 4 -41.18 29.11 20.63
CA THR A 4 -40.38 29.00 21.85
C THR A 4 -39.66 27.64 21.86
N LEU A 5 -38.41 27.62 21.41
CA LEU A 5 -37.55 26.45 21.59
C LEU A 5 -37.20 26.31 23.08
N THR A 6 -37.56 25.18 23.67
CA THR A 6 -37.41 24.90 25.10
C THR A 6 -35.95 24.80 25.53
N PHE A 7 -35.69 25.27 26.76
CA PHE A 7 -34.42 25.23 27.51
C PHE A 7 -33.66 23.87 27.44
N TRP A 8 -34.37 22.77 27.22
CA TRP A 8 -33.83 21.41 27.12
C TRP A 8 -33.00 21.15 25.85
N GLN A 9 -33.12 21.95 24.79
CA GLN A 9 -32.43 21.72 23.52
C GLN A 9 -31.00 22.28 23.45
N ARG A 10 -30.56 23.08 24.44
CA ARG A 10 -29.22 23.69 24.50
C ARG A 10 -28.19 22.91 25.34
N ARG A 11 -28.59 21.92 26.14
CA ARG A 11 -27.69 21.18 27.05
C ARG A 11 -26.99 19.97 26.38
N ASP A 12 -27.41 19.59 25.18
CA ASP A 12 -26.91 18.40 24.49
C ASP A 12 -25.59 18.60 23.75
N LEU A 13 -25.27 19.84 23.36
CA LEU A 13 -24.08 20.11 22.55
C LEU A 13 -22.80 20.05 23.39
N THR A 14 -22.83 20.60 24.61
CA THR A 14 -21.68 20.64 25.52
C THR A 14 -21.27 19.24 26.00
N ILE A 15 -22.24 18.38 26.29
CA ILE A 15 -21.97 16.99 26.72
C ILE A 15 -21.41 16.17 25.56
N ARG A 16 -21.97 16.32 24.34
CA ARG A 16 -21.45 15.66 23.13
C ARG A 16 -20.02 16.09 22.80
N THR A 17 -19.73 17.39 22.90
CA THR A 17 -18.37 17.91 22.69
C THR A 17 -17.41 17.38 23.75
N LEU A 18 -17.81 17.34 25.02
CA LEU A 18 -16.94 16.84 26.10
C LEU A 18 -16.64 15.34 25.96
N VAL A 19 -17.64 14.53 25.63
CA VAL A 19 -17.48 13.09 25.38
C VAL A 19 -16.55 12.85 24.17
N MET A 20 -16.70 13.64 23.11
CA MET A 20 -15.83 13.55 21.93
C MET A 20 -14.38 13.91 22.25
N LEU A 21 -14.16 14.95 23.06
CA LEU A 21 -12.81 15.35 23.50
C LEU A 21 -12.17 14.31 24.41
N VAL A 22 -12.92 13.70 25.33
CA VAL A 22 -12.42 12.63 26.20
C VAL A 22 -12.03 11.40 25.38
N VAL A 23 -12.88 10.97 24.42
CA VAL A 23 -12.57 9.84 23.53
C VAL A 23 -11.34 10.13 22.67
N CYS A 24 -11.23 11.32 22.07
CA CYS A 24 -10.04 11.72 21.32
C CYS A 24 -8.79 11.75 22.19
N SER A 25 -8.88 12.25 23.43
CA SER A 25 -7.74 12.30 24.35
C SER A 25 -7.26 10.91 24.76
N CYS A 26 -8.18 9.95 24.97
CA CYS A 26 -7.83 8.56 25.22
C CYS A 26 -7.11 7.93 24.02
N PHE A 27 -7.59 8.18 22.79
CA PHE A 27 -6.95 7.70 21.56
C PHE A 27 -5.53 8.26 21.36
N MET A 28 -5.26 9.48 21.81
CA MET A 28 -3.92 10.08 21.74
C MET A 28 -2.97 9.49 22.79
N THR A 29 -3.47 9.08 23.96
CA THR A 29 -2.64 8.57 25.07
C THR A 29 -2.27 7.10 24.97
N THR A 30 -3.05 6.27 24.25
CA THR A 30 -2.84 4.81 24.23
C THR A 30 -1.89 4.33 23.12
N GLY A 31 -1.23 5.22 22.36
CA GLY A 31 -0.24 4.84 21.35
C GLY A 31 -0.79 3.99 20.19
N LEU A 32 -2.12 3.82 20.08
CA LEU A 32 -2.80 3.02 19.05
C LEU A 32 -2.75 3.65 17.64
N TRP A 33 -2.03 4.76 17.47
CA TRP A 33 -1.82 5.40 16.18
C TRP A 33 -0.56 4.89 15.45
N GLU A 34 0.31 4.13 16.12
CA GLU A 34 1.61 3.73 15.55
C GLU A 34 1.57 2.51 14.62
N THR A 35 0.43 1.83 14.48
CA THR A 35 0.35 0.54 13.76
C THR A 35 -0.45 0.56 12.45
N LEU A 36 -0.47 1.70 11.73
CA LEU A 36 -1.06 1.78 10.39
C LEU A 36 -0.03 2.03 9.27
N ILE A 37 1.27 2.02 9.59
CA ILE A 37 2.29 1.93 8.55
C ILE A 37 2.42 0.45 8.20
N ALA A 38 1.54 -0.01 7.31
CA ALA A 38 1.74 -1.27 6.64
C ALA A 38 3.08 -1.19 5.88
N ASP A 39 4.05 -2.02 6.24
CA ASP A 39 5.24 -2.33 5.43
C ASP A 39 4.80 -3.16 4.21
N ASP A 40 3.87 -2.63 3.41
CA ASP A 40 3.31 -3.26 2.21
C ASP A 40 4.17 -2.98 0.96
N ALA A 41 5.41 -2.51 1.16
CA ALA A 41 6.33 -2.35 0.07
C ALA A 41 6.76 -3.75 -0.43
N PRO A 42 6.68 -4.02 -1.75
CA PRO A 42 7.15 -5.29 -2.29
C PRO A 42 8.65 -5.45 -2.00
N ARG A 43 9.02 -6.64 -1.49
CA ARG A 43 10.42 -7.01 -1.28
C ARG A 43 10.98 -7.60 -2.58
N PHE A 44 12.03 -6.99 -3.10
CA PHE A 44 12.70 -7.45 -4.31
C PHE A 44 13.97 -8.24 -3.96
N VAL A 45 14.12 -9.42 -4.56
CA VAL A 45 15.37 -10.21 -4.53
C VAL A 45 16.07 -10.04 -5.87
N ARG A 46 17.35 -9.68 -5.83
CA ARG A 46 18.16 -9.54 -7.04
C ARG A 46 18.55 -10.91 -7.58
N HIS A 47 18.19 -11.19 -8.83
CA HIS A 47 18.68 -12.33 -9.61
C HIS A 47 19.55 -11.82 -10.76
N VAL A 48 20.76 -12.33 -10.88
CA VAL A 48 21.67 -12.01 -11.98
C VAL A 48 21.50 -13.02 -13.08
N ILE A 49 21.22 -12.54 -14.29
CA ILE A 49 21.08 -13.40 -15.48
C ILE A 49 22.42 -13.47 -16.22
N ASN A 50 22.95 -12.31 -16.63
CA ASN A 50 24.27 -12.20 -17.24
C ASN A 50 24.96 -10.91 -16.77
N ALA A 51 26.01 -11.05 -15.93
CA ALA A 51 26.74 -9.92 -15.37
C ALA A 51 27.68 -9.23 -16.39
N GLU A 52 28.04 -9.93 -17.46
CA GLU A 52 29.03 -9.51 -18.44
C GLU A 52 28.37 -9.06 -19.76
N SER A 53 27.05 -8.80 -19.75
CA SER A 53 26.34 -8.35 -20.94
C SER A 53 26.90 -7.01 -21.44
N GLU A 54 27.31 -6.98 -22.70
CA GLU A 54 27.76 -5.77 -23.40
C GLU A 54 26.60 -4.98 -24.03
N PHE A 55 25.39 -5.54 -24.00
CA PHE A 55 24.21 -4.96 -24.63
C PHE A 55 23.45 -4.03 -23.69
N THR A 56 23.01 -2.88 -24.20
CA THR A 56 22.33 -1.82 -23.42
C THR A 56 20.80 -1.95 -23.42
N ALA A 57 20.24 -2.77 -24.30
CA ALA A 57 18.81 -2.97 -24.44
C ALA A 57 18.40 -4.38 -24.02
N CYS A 58 17.20 -4.48 -23.44
CA CYS A 58 16.53 -5.74 -23.17
C CYS A 58 15.03 -5.62 -23.47
N ALA A 59 14.38 -6.76 -23.70
CA ALA A 59 12.93 -6.83 -23.81
C ALA A 59 12.43 -8.13 -23.16
N VAL A 60 11.13 -8.15 -22.86
CA VAL A 60 10.44 -9.28 -22.26
C VAL A 60 9.40 -9.78 -23.25
N VAL A 61 9.50 -11.03 -23.67
CA VAL A 61 8.65 -11.64 -24.71
C VAL A 61 8.61 -13.16 -24.51
N ASP A 62 7.46 -13.78 -24.77
CA ASP A 62 7.36 -15.25 -24.87
C ASP A 62 7.87 -15.68 -26.26
N VAL A 63 9.13 -16.12 -26.33
CA VAL A 63 9.80 -16.41 -27.61
C VAL A 63 9.35 -17.76 -28.17
N ASN A 64 9.15 -18.75 -27.29
CA ASN A 64 8.88 -20.15 -27.66
C ASN A 64 7.39 -20.52 -27.64
N GLY A 65 6.52 -19.62 -27.15
CA GLY A 65 5.07 -19.83 -27.08
C GLY A 65 4.63 -20.75 -25.94
N ASP A 66 5.45 -20.92 -24.89
CA ASP A 66 5.14 -21.80 -23.77
C ASP A 66 4.29 -21.13 -22.67
N GLY A 67 3.96 -19.84 -22.86
CA GLY A 67 3.18 -19.04 -21.93
C GLY A 67 3.98 -18.48 -20.75
N ARG A 68 5.30 -18.68 -20.70
CA ARG A 68 6.20 -18.00 -19.77
C ARG A 68 6.88 -16.83 -20.48
N MET A 69 7.13 -15.77 -19.72
CA MET A 69 7.85 -14.62 -20.24
C MET A 69 9.35 -14.87 -20.21
N ASP A 70 10.01 -14.71 -21.35
CA ASP A 70 11.47 -14.78 -21.47
C ASP A 70 12.09 -13.38 -21.45
N ILE A 71 13.41 -13.33 -21.33
CA ILE A 71 14.19 -12.11 -21.48
C ILE A 71 15.09 -12.22 -22.71
N ILE A 72 15.07 -11.18 -23.55
CA ILE A 72 16.04 -11.01 -24.63
C ILE A 72 16.92 -9.80 -24.34
N SER A 73 18.22 -9.91 -24.62
CA SER A 73 19.15 -8.77 -24.54
C SER A 73 20.20 -8.87 -25.64
N GLY A 74 20.19 -7.89 -26.54
CA GLY A 74 21.01 -7.95 -27.75
C GLY A 74 20.74 -9.20 -28.58
N GLY A 75 21.78 -10.00 -28.80
CA GLY A 75 21.70 -11.28 -29.52
C GLY A 75 21.41 -12.51 -28.65
N TRP A 76 21.13 -12.32 -27.35
CA TRP A 76 20.93 -13.42 -26.40
C TRP A 76 19.47 -13.57 -25.99
N TRP A 77 19.08 -14.84 -25.79
CA TRP A 77 17.78 -15.26 -25.28
C TRP A 77 17.96 -16.04 -23.98
N TYR A 78 17.24 -15.62 -22.94
CA TYR A 78 17.21 -16.26 -21.63
C TYR A 78 15.79 -16.76 -21.36
N GLU A 79 15.62 -18.08 -21.52
CA GLU A 79 14.35 -18.77 -21.34
C GLU A 79 13.82 -18.63 -19.90
N GLY A 80 12.51 -18.43 -19.80
CA GLY A 80 11.77 -18.35 -18.55
C GLY A 80 11.98 -19.61 -17.70
N PRO A 81 12.30 -19.45 -16.40
CA PRO A 81 12.56 -20.59 -15.53
C PRO A 81 11.29 -21.45 -15.31
N THR A 82 11.48 -22.76 -15.22
CA THR A 82 10.40 -23.74 -14.99
C THR A 82 10.15 -24.03 -13.51
N TRP A 83 10.44 -23.08 -12.61
CA TRP A 83 10.47 -23.24 -11.14
C TRP A 83 9.51 -24.35 -10.64
N LYS A 84 10.08 -25.43 -10.12
CA LYS A 84 9.36 -26.52 -9.45
C LYS A 84 9.60 -26.45 -7.94
#